data_AF-A0A929V008-F1
#
_entry.id   AF-A0A929V008-F1
#
_cell.length_a   1.000
_cell.length_b   1.000
_cell.length_c   1.000
_cell.angle_alpha   90.00
_cell.angle_beta   90.00
_cell.angle_gamma   90.00
#
_symmetry.space_group_name_H-M   'P 1'
#
loop_
_entity.id
_entity.type
_entity.pdbx_description
1 polymer ?
#
loop_
_entity_poly.entity_id
_entity_poly.type
_entity_poly.pdbx_seq_one_letter_code
_entity_poly.pdbx_strand_id
1 'polypeptide(L)'
;MPAKTPKVHTTTTVVVNDTGHTPWLRRPGTVALLAAALGSGLGLVASFVLSLEVLHLAQHPGGALNCDVNAVLSCSTVAQHWSATVFGFPNSFVGMMTVPVMITVMVALLAGARLPRWFVRSA
;
A
#
# COMPACT_ATOMS: atom_id res chain seq x y z
N MET A 1 -30.64 13.32 -27.14
CA MET A 1 -30.45 12.22 -26.17
C MET A 1 -28.99 12.24 -25.72
N PRO A 2 -28.62 13.00 -24.67
CA PRO A 2 -27.23 13.21 -24.31
C PRO A 2 -26.63 12.07 -23.47
N ALA A 3 -25.45 11.63 -23.89
CA ALA A 3 -24.61 10.62 -23.26
C ALA A 3 -24.20 11.03 -21.83
N LYS A 4 -24.36 10.10 -20.89
CA LYS A 4 -23.89 10.25 -19.51
C LYS A 4 -22.38 9.98 -19.50
N THR A 5 -21.60 11.02 -19.28
CA THR A 5 -20.15 10.95 -19.12
C THR A 5 -19.76 10.13 -17.88
N PRO A 6 -18.66 9.36 -17.91
CA PRO A 6 -18.16 8.68 -16.72
C PRO A 6 -17.65 9.73 -15.72
N LYS A 7 -18.16 9.68 -14.48
CA LYS A 7 -17.61 10.47 -13.39
C LYS A 7 -16.19 9.97 -13.12
N VAL A 8 -15.23 10.83 -13.43
CA VAL A 8 -13.84 10.70 -13.00
C VAL A 8 -13.86 10.60 -11.48
N HIS A 9 -13.65 9.39 -10.97
CA HIS A 9 -13.34 9.20 -9.57
C HIS A 9 -12.02 9.93 -9.33
N THR A 10 -12.11 11.05 -8.62
CA THR A 10 -11.00 11.77 -7.99
C THR A 10 -10.31 10.79 -7.04
N THR A 11 -9.45 9.98 -7.65
CA THR A 11 -8.49 9.12 -6.99
C THR A 11 -7.53 10.09 -6.36
N THR A 12 -7.64 10.24 -5.04
CA THR A 12 -6.64 10.92 -4.22
C THR A 12 -5.31 10.33 -4.63
N THR A 13 -4.56 11.13 -5.38
CA THR A 13 -3.19 10.84 -5.78
C THR A 13 -2.40 10.75 -4.49
N VAL A 14 -2.30 9.54 -3.94
CA VAL A 14 -1.03 9.11 -3.39
C VAL A 14 -0.04 9.44 -4.50
N VAL A 15 0.82 10.39 -4.20
CA VAL A 15 1.70 11.06 -5.15
C VAL A 15 2.55 10.00 -5.85
N VAL A 16 2.06 9.46 -6.98
CA VAL A 16 2.92 8.98 -8.05
C VAL A 16 3.36 10.26 -8.74
N ASN A 17 4.35 10.92 -8.14
CA ASN A 17 5.11 11.91 -8.85
C ASN A 17 5.88 11.11 -9.91
N ASP A 18 5.29 10.98 -11.09
CA ASP A 18 5.99 10.69 -12.32
C ASP A 18 7.02 11.80 -12.54
N THR A 19 8.14 11.73 -11.81
CA THR A 19 9.35 12.43 -12.19
C THR A 19 9.80 11.79 -13.48
N GLY A 20 9.34 12.35 -14.60
CA GLY A 20 9.99 12.23 -15.89
C GLY A 20 11.50 12.35 -15.68
N HIS A 21 12.23 11.45 -16.35
CA HIS A 21 13.64 11.09 -16.17
C HIS A 21 13.91 9.95 -15.20
N THR A 22 13.56 8.75 -15.68
CA THR A 22 14.24 7.48 -15.39
C THR A 22 15.74 7.65 -15.12
N PRO A 23 16.22 7.29 -13.92
CA PRO A 23 17.61 7.02 -13.69
C PRO A 23 17.73 5.59 -13.14
N TRP A 24 17.04 4.60 -13.73
CA TRP A 24 17.11 3.16 -13.36
C TRP A 24 18.56 2.58 -13.34
N LEU A 25 19.56 3.42 -13.60
CA LEU A 25 20.99 3.17 -13.57
C LEU A 25 21.80 4.09 -12.64
N ARG A 26 21.17 4.90 -11.77
CA ARG A 26 21.88 5.73 -10.80
C ARG A 26 21.81 5.04 -9.44
N ARG A 27 22.97 4.76 -8.85
CA ARG A 27 23.08 4.18 -7.51
C ARG A 27 22.11 4.92 -6.58
N PRO A 28 21.09 4.26 -6.00
CA PRO A 28 20.13 4.96 -5.16
C PRO A 28 20.93 5.61 -4.02
N GLY A 29 20.83 6.93 -3.93
CA GLY A 29 21.46 7.64 -2.82
C GLY A 29 20.84 7.15 -1.51
N THR A 30 21.60 7.22 -0.41
CA THR A 30 21.13 6.83 0.93
C THR A 30 19.79 7.47 1.28
N VAL A 31 19.54 8.70 0.81
CA VAL A 31 18.26 9.42 0.98
C VAL A 31 17.08 8.69 0.32
N ALA A 32 17.26 8.13 -0.88
CA ALA A 32 16.20 7.39 -1.57
C ALA A 32 15.87 6.07 -0.86
N LEU A 33 16.89 5.36 -0.37
CA LEU A 33 16.70 4.13 0.41
C LEU A 33 16.03 4.41 1.77
N LEU A 34 16.40 5.52 2.43
CA LEU A 34 15.74 5.96 3.66
C LEU A 34 14.27 6.33 3.41
N ALA A 35 13.98 7.09 2.34
CA ALA A 35 12.60 7.42 1.96
C ALA A 35 11.78 6.16 1.66
N ALA A 36 12.36 5.18 0.97
CA ALA A 36 11.69 3.90 0.68
C ALA A 36 11.45 3.07 1.95
N ALA A 37 12.40 3.03 2.90
CA ALA A 37 12.23 2.36 4.18
C ALA A 37 11.12 3.00 5.03
N LEU A 38 11.09 4.34 5.10
CA LEU A 38 10.05 5.09 5.80
C LEU A 38 8.66 4.92 5.16
N GLY A 39 8.60 4.99 3.82
CA GLY A 39 7.38 4.73 3.06
C GLY A 39 6.85 3.31 3.27
N SER A 40 7.73 2.32 3.33
CA SER A 40 7.36 0.94 3.65
C SER A 40 6.84 0.81 5.09
N GLY A 41 7.45 1.52 6.06
CA GLY A 41 6.94 1.58 7.42
C GLY A 41 5.51 2.14 7.50
N LEU A 42 5.23 3.24 6.79
CA LEU A 42 3.88 3.81 6.68
C LEU A 42 2.89 2.83 6.04
N GLY A 43 3.31 2.10 4.99
CA GLY A 43 2.49 1.08 4.34
C GLY A 43 2.15 -0.10 5.27
N LEU A 44 3.06 -0.45 6.19
CA LEU A 44 2.83 -1.49 7.20
C LEU A 44 1.75 -1.04 8.20
N VAL A 45 1.83 0.20 8.68
CA VAL A 45 0.83 0.78 9.60
C VAL A 45 -0.54 0.84 8.93
N ALA A 46 -0.61 1.30 7.68
CA ALA A 46 -1.86 1.35 6.92
C ALA A 46 -2.49 -0.05 6.74
N SER A 47 -1.67 -1.06 6.40
CA SER A 47 -2.13 -2.45 6.26
C SER A 47 -2.61 -3.04 7.59
N PHE A 48 -1.97 -2.67 8.70
CA PHE A 48 -2.34 -3.11 10.04
C PHE A 48 -3.70 -2.54 10.47
N VAL A 49 -3.90 -1.23 10.34
CA VAL A 49 -5.17 -0.57 10.66
C VAL A 49 -6.31 -1.20 9.88
N LEU A 50 -6.15 -1.37 8.57
CA LEU A 50 -7.20 -1.97 7.74
C LEU A 50 -7.50 -3.42 8.11
N SER A 51 -6.52 -4.17 8.60
CA SER A 51 -6.72 -5.55 9.08
C SER A 51 -7.52 -5.60 10.39
N LEU A 52 -7.27 -4.65 11.30
CA LEU A 52 -8.03 -4.53 12.55
C LEU A 52 -9.50 -4.18 12.30
N GLU A 53 -9.75 -3.28 11.35
CA GLU A 53 -11.12 -2.84 11.02
C GLU A 53 -11.96 -3.99 10.43
N VAL A 54 -11.37 -4.87 9.63
CA VAL A 54 -12.06 -6.08 9.13
C VAL A 54 -12.42 -7.03 10.28
N LEU A 55 -11.56 -7.13 11.29
CA LEU A 55 -11.83 -7.92 12.49
C LEU A 55 -12.96 -7.32 13.33
N HIS A 56 -12.97 -6.00 13.48
CA HIS A 56 -14.00 -5.26 14.19
C HIS A 56 -15.36 -5.39 13.50
N LEU A 57 -15.39 -5.30 12.16
CA LEU A 57 -16.60 -5.48 11.36
C LEU A 57 -17.18 -6.90 11.49
N ALA A 58 -16.34 -7.91 11.69
CA ALA A 58 -16.79 -9.28 11.95
C ALA A 58 -17.45 -9.45 13.33
N GLN A 59 -17.07 -8.63 14.32
CA GLN A 59 -17.64 -8.67 15.67
C GLN A 59 -18.87 -7.75 15.82
N HIS A 60 -18.89 -6.61 15.13
CA HIS A 60 -19.97 -5.63 15.16
C HIS A 60 -20.32 -5.15 13.74
N PRO A 61 -21.18 -5.88 13.01
CA PRO A 61 -21.59 -5.51 11.67
C PRO A 61 -22.49 -4.26 11.72
N GLY A 62 -21.91 -3.09 11.47
CA GLY A 62 -22.61 -1.80 11.43
C GLY A 62 -22.05 -0.69 12.32
N GLY A 63 -20.93 -0.91 13.02
CA GLY A 63 -20.24 0.15 13.77
C GLY A 63 -19.54 1.15 12.85
N ALA A 64 -19.42 2.41 13.27
CA ALA A 64 -18.55 3.39 12.60
C ALA A 64 -17.08 2.96 12.80
N LEU A 65 -16.37 2.72 11.69
CA LEU A 65 -14.95 2.34 11.73
C LEU A 65 -14.11 3.56 12.11
N ASN A 66 -12.98 3.33 12.78
CA ASN A 66 -12.10 4.40 13.26
C ASN A 66 -11.32 5.09 12.13
N CYS A 67 -11.21 4.42 10.99
CA CYS A 67 -10.55 4.93 9.79
C CYS A 67 -11.53 5.58 8.77
N ASP A 68 -12.81 5.72 9.14
CA ASP A 68 -13.88 6.29 8.32
C ASP A 68 -13.91 7.82 8.47
N VAL A 69 -13.39 8.56 7.49
CA VAL A 69 -13.18 10.03 7.60
C VAL A 69 -14.37 10.82 7.04
N ASN A 70 -15.09 10.25 6.07
CA ASN A 70 -16.28 10.81 5.43
C ASN A 70 -16.96 9.73 4.56
N ALA A 71 -18.25 9.90 4.20
CA ALA A 71 -19.01 8.95 3.37
C ALA A 71 -18.39 8.65 1.97
N VAL A 72 -17.43 9.46 1.52
CA VAL A 72 -16.68 9.25 0.27
C VAL A 72 -15.35 8.52 0.51
N LEU A 73 -14.79 8.61 1.71
CA LEU A 73 -13.55 7.97 2.16
C LEU A 73 -13.87 7.03 3.32
N SER A 74 -14.65 6.01 2.98
CA SER A 74 -15.14 5.01 3.93
C SER A 74 -14.42 3.69 3.79
N CYS A 75 -13.63 3.35 4.82
CA CYS A 75 -12.98 2.05 4.92
C CYS A 75 -13.99 0.91 4.93
N SER A 76 -15.18 1.15 5.49
CA SER A 76 -16.31 0.20 5.48
C SER A 76 -16.79 -0.14 4.07
N THR A 77 -17.02 0.87 3.22
CA THR A 77 -17.45 0.70 1.82
C THR A 77 -16.45 -0.11 1.00
N VAL A 78 -15.15 0.14 1.20
CA VAL A 78 -14.09 -0.59 0.48
C VAL A 78 -13.94 -2.01 1.02
N ALA A 79 -14.05 -2.21 2.34
CA ALA A 79 -13.93 -3.53 2.96
C ALA A 79 -15.06 -4.51 2.56
N GLN A 80 -16.25 -3.98 2.24
CA GLN A 80 -17.38 -4.79 1.76
C GLN A 80 -17.40 -5.00 0.25
N HIS A 81 -16.44 -4.43 -0.48
CA HIS A 81 -16.33 -4.62 -1.92
C HIS A 81 -15.78 -6.01 -2.24
N TRP A 82 -16.21 -6.62 -3.35
CA TRP A 82 -15.76 -7.96 -3.77
C TRP A 82 -14.26 -8.07 -3.99
N SER A 83 -13.60 -6.96 -4.34
CA SER A 83 -12.14 -6.88 -4.49
C SER A 83 -11.38 -6.84 -3.16
N ALA A 84 -12.07 -6.72 -2.02
CA ALA A 84 -11.44 -6.70 -0.70
C ALA A 84 -10.96 -8.08 -0.26
N THR A 85 -11.47 -9.15 -0.87
CA THR A 85 -11.11 -10.53 -0.55
C THR A 85 -10.32 -11.15 -1.70
N VAL A 86 -9.08 -11.53 -1.43
CA VAL A 86 -8.20 -12.22 -2.38
C VAL A 86 -7.92 -13.61 -1.81
N PHE A 87 -8.23 -14.66 -2.57
CA PHE A 87 -8.14 -16.07 -2.12
C PHE A 87 -8.96 -16.42 -0.85
N GLY A 88 -10.04 -15.68 -0.56
CA GLY A 88 -10.86 -15.90 0.63
C GLY A 88 -10.37 -15.17 1.89
N PHE A 89 -9.27 -14.41 1.79
CA PHE A 89 -8.73 -13.60 2.87
C PHE A 89 -8.77 -12.10 2.53
N PRO A 90 -8.94 -11.21 3.53
CA PRO A 90 -8.88 -9.78 3.29
C PRO A 90 -7.51 -9.36 2.72
N ASN A 91 -7.51 -8.53 1.67
CA ASN A 91 -6.30 -8.09 0.96
C ASN A 91 -5.22 -7.50 1.89
N SER A 92 -5.64 -6.84 2.99
CA SER A 92 -4.77 -6.21 3.98
C SER A 92 -3.73 -7.18 4.60
N PHE A 93 -4.07 -8.46 4.70
CA PHE A 93 -3.14 -9.49 5.20
C PHE A 93 -1.96 -9.74 4.26
N VAL A 94 -2.16 -9.60 2.95
CA VAL A 94 -1.08 -9.74 1.96
C VAL A 94 -0.06 -8.61 2.13
N GLY A 95 -0.53 -7.40 2.41
CA GLY A 95 0.32 -6.25 2.75
C GLY A 95 1.15 -6.48 4.01
N MET A 96 0.54 -7.01 5.07
CA MET A 96 1.26 -7.34 6.30
C MET A 96 2.37 -8.39 6.11
N MET A 97 2.28 -9.26 5.10
CA MET A 97 3.32 -10.26 4.80
C MET A 97 4.40 -9.72 3.86
N THR A 98 4.03 -8.91 2.87
CA THR A 98 4.95 -8.43 1.83
C THR A 98 5.74 -7.19 2.22
N VAL A 99 5.13 -6.26 2.97
CA VAL A 99 5.78 -5.01 3.37
C VAL A 99 6.99 -5.24 4.29
N PRO A 100 6.97 -6.14 5.31
CA PRO A 100 8.15 -6.44 6.11
C PRO A 100 9.32 -6.96 5.27
N VAL A 101 9.05 -7.81 4.27
CA VAL A 101 10.09 -8.29 3.34
C VAL A 101 10.70 -7.10 2.61
N MET A 102 9.89 -6.17 2.10
CA MET A 102 10.41 -4.97 1.44
C MET A 102 11.24 -4.08 2.38
N ILE A 103 10.81 -3.91 3.63
CA ILE A 103 11.59 -3.18 4.66
C ILE A 103 12.96 -3.85 4.85
N THR A 104 13.02 -5.18 4.97
CA THR A 104 14.30 -5.89 5.15
C THR A 104 15.24 -5.69 3.96
N VAL A 105 14.72 -5.65 2.74
CA VAL A 105 15.51 -5.39 1.53
C VAL A 105 16.06 -3.97 1.54
N MET A 106 15.24 -2.97 1.88
CA MET A 106 15.68 -1.57 1.97
C MET A 106 16.75 -1.38 3.05
N VAL A 107 16.57 -2.00 4.22
CA VAL A 107 17.55 -1.96 5.33
C VAL A 107 18.83 -2.68 4.95
N ALA A 108 18.76 -3.84 4.29
CA ALA A 108 19.94 -4.58 3.83
C ALA A 108 20.75 -3.78 2.79
N LEU A 109 20.07 -3.12 1.85
CA LEU A 109 20.70 -2.22 0.89
C LEU A 109 21.36 -1.02 1.60
N LEU A 110 20.74 -0.48 2.65
CA LEU A 110 21.28 0.61 3.45
C LEU A 110 22.53 0.20 4.25
N ALA A 111 22.55 -1.04 4.75
CA ALA A 111 23.70 -1.65 5.42
C ALA A 111 24.86 -1.98 4.47
N GLY A 112 24.70 -1.74 3.16
CA GLY A 112 25.73 -2.02 2.16
C GLY A 112 25.83 -3.50 1.79
N ALA A 113 24.82 -4.32 2.10
CA ALA A 113 24.79 -5.71 1.71
C ALA A 113 24.83 -5.82 0.18
N ARG A 114 25.73 -6.64 -0.35
CA ARG A 114 25.75 -6.97 -1.78
C ARG A 114 24.78 -8.12 -2.01
N LEU A 115 23.53 -7.80 -2.34
CA LEU A 115 22.57 -8.83 -2.70
C LEU A 115 23.00 -9.54 -4.00
N PRO A 116 22.87 -10.87 -4.07
CA PRO A 116 23.27 -11.64 -5.24
C PRO A 116 22.49 -11.18 -6.48
N ARG A 117 23.13 -11.21 -7.65
CA ARG A 117 22.58 -10.68 -8.91
C ARG A 117 21.24 -11.29 -9.32
N TRP A 118 20.92 -12.50 -8.83
CA TRP A 118 19.62 -13.12 -9.05
C TRP A 118 18.51 -12.37 -8.31
N PHE A 119 18.73 -11.99 -7.05
CA PHE A 119 17.78 -11.25 -6.23
C PHE A 119 17.45 -9.87 -6.81
N VAL A 120 18.47 -9.17 -7.30
CA VAL A 120 18.32 -7.83 -7.92
C VAL A 120 17.73 -7.91 -9.35
N ARG A 121 17.76 -9.09 -10.00
CA ARG A 121 17.09 -9.30 -11.29
C ARG A 121 15.62 -9.68 -11.16
N SER A 122 15.21 -10.19 -10.00
CA SER A 122 13.85 -10.62 -9.71
C SER A 122 13.01 -9.61 -8.93
N ALA A 123 13.65 -8.58 -8.37
CA ALA A 123 13.03 -7.42 -7.74
C ALA A 123 12.90 -6.28 -8.75
#